data_AF-A0A0M3IRA2-F1
#
_entry.id   AF-A0A0M3IRA2-F1
#
_cell.length_a   1.000
_cell.length_b   1.000
_cell.length_c   1.000
_cell.angle_alpha   90.00
_cell.angle_beta   90.00
_cell.angle_gamma   90.00
#
_symmetry.space_group_name_H-M   'P 1'
#
loop_
_entity.id
_entity.type
_entity.pdbx_description
1 polymer ?
#
loop_
_entity_poly.entity_id
_entity_poly.type
_entity_poly.pdbx_seq_one_letter_code
_entity_poly.pdbx_strand_id
1 'polypeptide(L)'
;MARLCVNCTAEWRPSVWGQCSRTCGDGGVQMRLLRCVWRGTRKAAGRHCQTSTRPSAIRACVHQRPLPPCHSTPPAGGVAPFKGWENWRGWRLYNWNTNHKLPVKI
;
A
#
# COMPACT_ATOMS: atom_id res chain seq x y z
N MET A 1 33.56 29.84 -6.28
CA MET A 1 33.49 28.80 -5.23
C MET A 1 32.53 27.68 -5.64
N ALA A 2 32.94 26.81 -6.56
CA ALA A 2 32.19 25.59 -6.87
C ALA A 2 32.75 24.46 -5.98
N ARG A 3 31.97 24.03 -4.97
CA ARG A 3 32.32 22.81 -4.22
C ARG A 3 32.13 21.63 -5.16
N LEU A 4 33.20 21.22 -5.86
CA LEU A 4 33.24 19.93 -6.53
C LEU A 4 33.03 18.86 -5.46
N CYS A 5 32.01 18.05 -5.68
CA CYS A 5 31.71 16.90 -4.86
C CYS A 5 32.65 15.78 -5.36
N VAL A 6 33.81 15.64 -4.71
CA VAL A 6 34.91 14.73 -5.11
C VAL A 6 34.55 13.24 -4.92
N ASN A 7 33.40 12.93 -4.31
CA ASN A 7 32.82 11.60 -4.34
C ASN A 7 31.30 11.70 -4.15
N CYS A 8 30.57 11.83 -5.26
CA CYS A 8 29.13 12.07 -5.25
C CYS A 8 28.35 10.79 -5.02
N THR A 9 28.33 10.35 -3.77
CA THR A 9 27.47 9.27 -3.31
C THR A 9 26.10 9.83 -2.94
N ALA A 10 25.07 9.41 -3.68
CA ALA A 10 23.68 9.71 -3.37
C ALA A 10 23.09 8.62 -2.48
N GLU A 11 22.23 9.00 -1.53
CA GLU A 11 21.56 8.07 -0.64
C GLU A 11 20.09 8.44 -0.39
N TRP A 12 19.27 7.43 -0.16
CA TRP A 12 17.89 7.61 0.28
C TRP A 12 17.85 8.02 1.75
N ARG A 13 17.31 9.21 2.02
CA ARG A 13 17.02 9.68 3.37
C ARG A 13 15.51 9.59 3.64
N PRO A 14 15.08 8.65 4.49
CA PRO A 14 13.69 8.58 4.93
C PRO A 14 13.36 9.71 5.90
N SER A 15 12.15 10.26 5.78
CA SER A 15 11.57 11.13 6.81
C SER A 15 11.08 10.31 8.01
N VAL A 16 10.61 11.02 9.03
CA VAL A 16 9.78 10.43 10.08
C VAL A 16 8.54 9.77 9.47
N TRP A 17 8.06 8.73 10.13
CA TRP A 17 6.79 8.08 9.77
C TRP A 17 5.62 8.98 10.11
N GLY A 18 4.66 9.06 9.21
CA GLY A 18 3.38 9.72 9.45
C GLY A 18 2.49 8.93 10.40
N GLN A 19 1.33 9.50 10.69
CA GLN A 19 0.29 8.85 11.48
C GLN A 19 -0.26 7.60 10.78
N CYS A 20 -0.86 6.71 11.56
CA CYS A 20 -1.50 5.53 11.00
C CYS A 20 -2.77 5.94 10.22
N SER A 21 -2.98 5.34 9.05
CA SER A 21 -4.17 5.59 8.23
C SER A 21 -5.48 5.14 8.89
N ARG A 22 -5.39 4.25 9.88
CA ARG A 22 -6.54 3.71 10.61
C ARG A 22 -6.25 3.73 12.10
N THR A 23 -7.30 4.04 12.84
CA THR A 23 -7.32 4.02 14.31
C THR A 23 -8.33 3.03 14.85
N CYS A 24 -8.88 2.17 13.99
CA CYS A 24 -9.82 1.11 14.34
C CYS A 24 -9.48 -0.20 13.60
N GLY A 25 -9.90 -1.33 14.16
CA GLY A 25 -9.71 -2.68 13.62
C GLY A 25 -8.26 -3.17 13.70
N ASP A 26 -7.97 -4.30 13.07
CA ASP A 26 -6.70 -5.00 13.28
C ASP A 26 -5.53 -4.49 12.41
N GLY A 27 -5.55 -3.22 12.02
CA GLY A 27 -4.46 -2.72 11.18
C GLY A 27 -4.55 -1.29 10.69
N GLY A 28 -3.66 -0.99 9.77
CA GLY A 28 -3.48 0.31 9.15
C GLY A 28 -2.07 0.41 8.56
N VAL A 29 -1.82 1.48 7.81
CA VAL A 29 -0.49 1.76 7.26
C VAL A 29 0.01 3.14 7.66
N GLN A 30 1.31 3.23 7.90
CA GLN A 30 2.01 4.51 8.01
C GLN A 30 2.80 4.75 6.74
N MET A 31 2.82 5.99 6.29
CA MET A 31 3.61 6.42 5.14
C MET A 31 4.72 7.36 5.56
N ARG A 32 5.83 7.37 4.82
CA ARG A 32 6.92 8.34 4.98
C ARG A 32 7.42 8.81 3.62
N LEU A 33 7.99 10.00 3.60
CA LEU A 33 8.65 10.57 2.43
C LEU A 33 10.07 10.05 2.35
N LEU A 34 10.55 9.77 1.14
CA LEU A 34 11.94 9.42 0.87
C LEU A 34 12.56 10.52 0.01
N ARG A 35 13.66 11.10 0.47
CA ARG A 35 14.38 12.14 -0.26
C ARG A 35 15.71 11.58 -0.75
N CYS A 36 16.01 11.79 -2.03
CA CYS A 36 17.32 11.47 -2.57
C CYS A 36 18.25 12.66 -2.33
N VAL A 37 19.34 12.44 -1.59
CA VAL A 37 20.29 13.52 -1.25
C VAL A 37 21.74 13.07 -1.40
N TRP A 38 22.63 14.03 -1.59
CA TRP A 38 24.06 13.80 -1.55
C TRP A 38 24.52 13.58 -0.11
N ARG A 39 25.28 12.50 0.13
CA ARG A 39 25.78 12.13 1.48
C ARG A 39 26.50 13.29 2.19
N GLY A 40 27.31 14.06 1.46
CA GLY A 40 28.08 15.18 2.04
C GLY A 40 27.29 16.48 2.22
N THR A 41 26.53 16.91 1.20
CA THR A 41 25.87 18.22 1.22
C THR A 41 24.44 18.18 1.72
N ARG A 42 23.82 17.00 1.80
CA ARG A 42 22.39 16.78 2.06
C ARG A 42 21.44 17.52 1.11
N LYS A 43 21.97 18.10 0.03
CA LYS A 43 21.18 18.73 -1.03
C LYS A 43 20.52 17.65 -1.89
N ALA A 44 19.43 18.02 -2.57
CA ALA A 44 18.71 17.13 -3.45
C ALA A 44 19.64 16.56 -4.54
N ALA A 45 19.66 15.25 -4.67
CA ALA A 45 20.45 14.51 -5.66
C ALA A 45 19.57 13.96 -6.80
N GLY A 46 18.35 14.47 -6.95
CA GLY A 46 17.45 14.11 -8.06
C GLY A 46 17.22 12.59 -8.17
N ARG A 47 17.66 12.01 -9.30
CA ARG A 47 17.51 10.58 -9.62
C ARG A 47 18.74 9.73 -9.30
N HIS A 48 19.80 10.30 -8.71
CA HIS A 48 21.05 9.58 -8.46
C HIS A 48 20.93 8.42 -7.45
N CYS A 49 19.85 8.35 -6.66
CA CYS A 49 19.59 7.25 -5.73
C CYS A 49 18.89 6.04 -6.37
N GLN A 50 18.55 6.07 -7.67
CA GLN A 50 17.82 4.97 -8.34
C GLN A 50 18.59 3.64 -8.34
N THR A 51 19.91 3.70 -8.38
CA THR A 51 20.79 2.51 -8.30
C THR A 51 20.98 2.01 -6.87
N SER A 52 20.59 2.80 -5.87
CA SER A 52 20.66 2.41 -4.46
C SER A 52 19.37 1.77 -3.98
N THR A 53 19.46 0.88 -3.00
CA THR A 53 18.31 0.20 -2.41
C THR A 53 17.33 1.21 -1.81
N ARG A 54 16.12 1.29 -2.39
CA ARG A 54 15.07 2.18 -1.91
C ARG A 54 14.41 1.58 -0.66
N PRO A 55 14.47 2.24 0.50
CA PRO A 55 13.81 1.75 1.70
C PRO A 55 12.28 1.81 1.54
N SER A 56 11.54 1.07 2.37
CA SER A 56 10.08 1.06 2.32
C SER A 56 9.50 2.45 2.63
N ALA A 57 8.60 2.94 1.77
CA ALA A 57 7.86 4.18 2.00
C ALA A 57 6.57 3.96 2.81
N ILE A 58 6.14 2.71 2.92
CA ILE A 58 4.91 2.28 3.58
C ILE A 58 5.25 1.14 4.53
N ARG A 59 4.66 1.14 5.72
CA ARG A 59 4.72 0.00 6.65
C ARG A 59 3.38 -0.21 7.35
N ALA A 60 3.16 -1.41 7.86
CA ALA A 60 2.07 -1.67 8.78
C ALA A 60 2.26 -0.84 10.07
N CYS A 61 1.15 -0.35 10.62
CA CYS A 61 1.19 0.32 11.90
C CYS A 61 1.49 -0.67 13.02
N VAL A 62 2.36 -0.25 13.93
CA VAL A 62 2.66 -1.01 15.15
C VAL A 62 1.87 -0.37 16.27
N HIS A 63 0.81 -1.05 16.71
CA HIS A 63 0.01 -0.62 17.85
C HIS A 63 0.40 -1.45 19.08
N GLN A 64 0.64 -0.78 20.21
CA GLN A 64 0.94 -1.47 21.47
C GLN A 64 -0.31 -2.11 22.10
N ARG A 65 -1.50 -1.65 21.70
CA ARG A 65 -2.79 -2.12 22.20
C ARG A 65 -3.72 -2.38 21.02
N PRO A 66 -4.64 -3.36 21.13
CA PRO A 66 -5.71 -3.55 20.16
C PRO A 66 -6.49 -2.25 19.94
N LEU A 67 -6.69 -1.88 18.68
CA LEU A 67 -7.54 -0.75 18.31
C LEU A 67 -9.01 -1.12 18.52
N PRO A 68 -9.89 -0.13 18.75
CA PRO A 68 -11.33 -0.38 18.81
C PRO A 68 -11.83 -0.98 17.49
N PRO A 69 -12.86 -1.83 17.50
CA PRO A 69 -13.46 -2.32 16.27
C PRO A 69 -13.92 -1.15 15.41
N CYS A 70 -13.70 -1.24 14.09
CA CYS A 70 -14.26 -0.25 13.19
C CYS A 70 -15.79 -0.37 13.22
N HIS A 71 -16.47 0.73 13.52
CA HIS A 71 -17.90 0.83 13.33
C HIS A 71 -18.17 0.96 11.83
N SER A 72 -18.18 -0.17 11.12
CA SER A 72 -18.90 -0.26 9.86
C SER A 72 -20.38 -0.34 10.21
N THR A 73 -20.99 0.77 10.57
CA THR A 73 -22.45 0.89 10.45
C THR A 73 -22.69 1.12 8.96
N PRO A 74 -23.08 0.11 8.16
CA PRO A 74 -23.74 0.44 6.91
C PRO A 74 -24.89 1.37 7.27
N PRO A 75 -25.12 2.48 6.53
CA PRO A 75 -26.32 3.26 6.77
C PRO A 75 -27.49 2.29 6.74
N ALA A 76 -28.24 2.22 7.84
CA ALA A 76 -29.48 1.47 7.92
C ALA A 76 -30.42 2.08 6.86
N GLY A 77 -30.40 1.50 5.65
CA GLY A 77 -30.94 2.10 4.43
C GLY A 77 -30.18 1.76 3.15
N GLY A 78 -28.97 1.23 3.24
CA GLY A 78 -28.30 0.59 2.11
C GLY A 78 -28.81 -0.83 1.91
N VAL A 79 -29.95 -0.97 1.22
CA VAL A 79 -30.32 -2.26 0.63
C VAL A 79 -29.14 -2.72 -0.24
N ALA A 80 -28.52 -3.85 0.11
CA ALA A 80 -27.60 -4.50 -0.82
C ALA A 80 -28.39 -4.78 -2.12
N PRO A 81 -27.96 -4.35 -3.32
CA PRO A 81 -28.72 -4.56 -4.54
C PRO A 81 -28.67 -6.00 -5.05
N PHE A 82 -28.29 -6.97 -4.21
CA PHE A 82 -28.25 -8.38 -4.56
C PHE A 82 -29.12 -9.19 -3.61
N LYS A 83 -30.45 -9.03 -3.76
CA LYS A 83 -31.39 -10.07 -3.38
C LYS A 83 -31.26 -11.20 -4.41
N GLY A 84 -30.21 -12.02 -4.27
CA GLY A 84 -29.87 -13.06 -5.24
C GLY A 84 -29.18 -14.29 -4.65
N TRP A 85 -29.19 -14.46 -3.33
CA TRP A 85 -28.80 -15.72 -2.69
C TRP A 85 -30.07 -16.51 -2.39
N GLU A 86 -30.53 -17.25 -3.38
CA GLU A 86 -31.26 -18.50 -3.26
C GLU A 86 -31.46 -18.94 -4.71
N ASN A 87 -30.73 -20.00 -5.10
CA ASN A 87 -30.98 -20.79 -6.31
C ASN A 87 -30.39 -20.24 -7.63
N TRP A 88 -29.05 -20.31 -7.81
CA TRP A 88 -28.42 -20.07 -9.12
C TRP A 88 -27.47 -21.20 -9.52
N ARG A 89 -28.03 -22.22 -10.17
CA ARG A 89 -27.32 -22.97 -11.22
C ARG A 89 -26.94 -21.96 -12.31
N GLY A 90 -25.65 -21.76 -12.59
CA GLY A 90 -25.24 -21.17 -13.87
C GLY A 90 -24.27 -19.98 -13.89
N TRP A 91 -23.66 -19.56 -12.79
CA TRP A 91 -22.58 -18.57 -12.89
C TRP A 91 -21.23 -19.26 -13.14
N ARG A 92 -20.65 -18.98 -14.30
CA ARG A 92 -19.31 -19.45 -14.70
C ARG A 92 -18.29 -18.92 -13.69
N LEU A 93 -17.89 -19.80 -12.78
CA LEU A 93 -16.66 -19.67 -12.03
C LEU A 93 -15.53 -19.53 -13.05
N TYR A 94 -14.86 -18.37 -13.09
CA TYR A 94 -13.51 -18.36 -13.62
C TYR A 94 -12.64 -19.10 -12.59
N ASN A 95 -12.50 -20.41 -12.79
CA ASN A 95 -11.65 -21.25 -11.98
C ASN A 95 -10.22 -21.11 -12.48
N TRP A 96 -9.35 -20.48 -11.69
CA TRP A 96 -7.92 -20.27 -12.02
C TRP A 96 -7.10 -21.59 -11.98
N ASN A 97 -7.70 -22.71 -11.59
CA ASN A 97 -6.96 -23.95 -11.31
C ASN A 97 -6.84 -24.93 -12.48
N THR A 98 -7.63 -24.78 -13.54
CA THR A 98 -7.54 -25.64 -14.73
C THR A 98 -7.75 -24.80 -15.97
N ASN A 99 -6.72 -24.75 -16.81
CA ASN A 99 -6.60 -23.90 -17.99
C ASN A 99 -7.51 -24.38 -19.15
N HIS A 100 -8.79 -24.66 -18.90
CA HIS A 100 -9.74 -25.08 -19.92
C HIS A 100 -11.14 -24.53 -19.63
N LYS A 101 -11.66 -23.70 -20.54
CA LYS A 101 -13.07 -23.32 -20.60
C LYS A 101 -13.90 -24.58 -20.86
N LEU A 102 -14.83 -24.90 -19.96
CA LEU A 102 -15.88 -25.89 -20.27
C LEU A 102 -17.06 -25.20 -20.98
N PRO A 103 -17.63 -25.84 -22.02
CA PRO A 103 -18.64 -25.23 -22.86
C PRO A 103 -20.01 -25.19 -22.17
N VAL A 104 -20.74 -24.11 -22.40
CA VAL A 104 -22.11 -23.94 -21.90
C VAL A 104 -23.07 -24.70 -22.81
N LYS A 105 -23.87 -25.58 -22.22
CA LYS A 105 -25.11 -26.06 -22.82
C LYS A 105 -26.27 -25.32 -22.16
N ILE A 106 -27.09 -24.71 -23.01
CA ILE A 106 -28.33 -24.01 -22.69
C ILE A 106 -29.38 -25.04 -22.28
#